data_AF-A0A9D7UJW5-F1
#
_entry.id   AF-A0A9D7UJW5-F1
#
_cell.length_a   1.000
_cell.length_b   1.000
_cell.length_c   1.000
_cell.angle_alpha   90.00
_cell.angle_beta   90.00
_cell.angle_gamma   90.00
#
_symmetry.space_group_name_H-M   'P 1'
#
loop_
_entity.id
_entity.type
_entity.pdbx_description
1 polymer ?
#
loop_
_entity_poly.entity_id
_entity_poly.type
_entity_poly.pdbx_seq_one_letter_code
_entity_poly.pdbx_strand_id
1 'polypeptide(L)'
;FRHRLMVWDAVLIAAGIYVIWYLIAGGDDLQDRYVFPEPMDVVVGWMLIALVLEVARRATGWIMPAVAIAFLLYGFHGDWLPPPWRHQGYDAERLIPHLTITLEGIFGTAVDVSASLIVLFTIYGAILQASGAGKFFVDFSFALTGGKPVDVVLEATGHPPSITDALPVLKREGVLVVAGIHAAPLSLPLTVFVRNRHQLRASHGSEPRTWERVIALLAREPEAYRPMITHRLPLDRGLEGFELARQRAASKVILIP
;
A
#
# COMPACT_ATOMS: atom_id res chain seq x y z
N PHE A 1 -24.61 1.91 -13.55
CA PHE A 1 -24.28 0.46 -13.56
C PHE A 1 -23.24 0.02 -12.51
N ARG A 2 -22.44 0.91 -11.88
CA ARG A 2 -21.43 0.57 -10.86
C ARG A 2 -21.90 0.38 -9.40
N HIS A 3 -23.22 0.37 -9.14
CA HIS A 3 -23.78 0.33 -7.76
C HIS A 3 -24.92 -0.67 -7.57
N ARG A 4 -25.04 -1.71 -8.41
CA ARG A 4 -26.03 -2.77 -8.20
C ARG A 4 -25.30 -4.07 -7.87
N LEU A 5 -25.59 -4.63 -6.70
CA LEU A 5 -25.19 -5.99 -6.35
C LEU A 5 -25.75 -6.93 -7.42
N MET A 6 -24.88 -7.53 -8.21
CA MET A 6 -25.30 -8.52 -9.18
C MET A 6 -25.46 -9.88 -8.46
N VAL A 7 -26.28 -10.76 -9.03
CA VAL A 7 -26.55 -12.08 -8.42
C VAL A 7 -25.26 -12.87 -8.19
N TRP A 8 -24.31 -12.77 -9.12
CA TRP A 8 -22.98 -13.37 -8.99
C TRP A 8 -22.16 -12.78 -7.83
N ASP A 9 -22.33 -11.51 -7.48
CA ASP A 9 -21.66 -10.93 -6.31
C ASP A 9 -22.21 -11.53 -5.01
N ALA A 10 -23.53 -11.73 -4.94
CA ALA A 10 -24.18 -12.37 -3.80
C ALA A 10 -23.71 -13.83 -3.62
N VAL A 11 -23.57 -14.56 -4.72
CA VAL A 11 -23.04 -15.94 -4.70
C VAL A 11 -21.59 -15.98 -4.23
N LEU A 12 -20.73 -15.08 -4.72
CA LEU A 12 -19.33 -15.00 -4.27
C LEU A 12 -19.22 -14.62 -2.80
N ILE A 13 -20.08 -13.71 -2.31
CA ILE A 13 -20.14 -13.35 -0.89
C ILE A 13 -20.58 -14.56 -0.06
N ALA A 14 -21.63 -15.27 -0.45
CA ALA A 14 -22.10 -16.46 0.26
C ALA A 14 -21.04 -17.57 0.29
N ALA A 15 -20.35 -17.80 -0.84
CA ALA A 15 -19.23 -18.75 -0.91
C ALA A 15 -18.07 -18.33 0.00
N GLY A 16 -17.72 -17.04 0.03
CA GLY A 16 -16.70 -16.52 0.95
C GLY A 16 -17.07 -16.70 2.41
N ILE A 17 -18.32 -16.40 2.79
CA ILE A 17 -18.81 -16.63 4.15
C ILE A 17 -18.74 -18.12 4.51
N TYR A 18 -19.16 -19.01 3.60
CA TYR A 18 -19.10 -20.45 3.82
C TYR A 18 -17.66 -20.95 4.01
N VAL A 19 -16.72 -20.52 3.16
CA VAL A 19 -15.30 -20.90 3.26
C VAL A 19 -14.73 -20.46 4.61
N ILE A 20 -14.94 -19.21 5.01
CA ILE A 20 -14.45 -18.70 6.30
C ILE A 20 -15.11 -19.43 7.47
N TRP A 21 -16.41 -19.67 7.42
CA TRP A 21 -17.11 -20.46 8.43
C TRP A 21 -16.55 -21.88 8.54
N TYR A 22 -16.30 -22.55 7.41
CA TYR A 22 -15.73 -23.90 7.39
C TYR A 22 -14.35 -23.96 8.06
N LEU A 23 -13.47 -23.01 7.72
CA LEU A 23 -12.13 -22.95 8.30
C LEU A 23 -12.17 -22.67 9.81
N ILE A 24 -13.06 -21.78 10.27
CA ILE A 24 -13.21 -21.48 11.71
C ILE A 24 -13.86 -22.65 12.46
N ALA A 25 -14.90 -23.27 11.88
CA ALA A 25 -15.61 -24.38 12.49
C ALA A 25 -14.74 -25.64 12.57
N GLY A 26 -13.83 -25.84 11.61
CA GLY A 26 -12.86 -26.93 11.63
C GLY A 26 -11.77 -26.78 12.69
N GLY A 27 -11.47 -25.55 13.12
CA GLY A 27 -10.59 -25.27 14.26
C GLY A 27 -9.24 -25.99 14.20
N ASP A 28 -8.83 -26.55 15.34
CA ASP A 28 -7.56 -27.26 15.50
C ASP A 28 -7.56 -28.61 14.74
N ASP A 29 -8.70 -29.30 14.67
CA ASP A 29 -8.84 -30.59 13.96
C ASP A 29 -8.48 -30.45 12.47
N LEU A 30 -8.84 -29.31 11.86
CA LEU A 30 -8.51 -29.00 10.47
C LEU A 30 -7.01 -28.82 10.27
N GLN A 31 -6.32 -28.22 11.24
CA GLN A 31 -4.88 -28.08 11.20
C GLN A 31 -4.18 -29.43 11.39
N ASP A 32 -4.63 -30.26 12.31
CA ASP A 32 -4.01 -31.56 12.59
C ASP A 32 -4.12 -32.52 11.39
N ARG A 33 -5.22 -32.46 10.64
CA ARG A 33 -5.46 -33.33 9.49
C ARG A 33 -4.90 -32.82 8.15
N TYR A 34 -4.16 -31.71 8.13
CA TYR A 34 -3.67 -31.14 6.86
C TYR A 34 -2.82 -32.10 6.02
N VAL A 35 -2.16 -33.08 6.66
CA VAL A 35 -1.35 -34.11 5.99
C VAL A 35 -2.22 -35.12 5.25
N PHE A 36 -3.44 -35.38 5.74
CA PHE A 36 -4.43 -36.29 5.17
C PHE A 36 -5.80 -35.61 5.13
N PRO A 37 -5.98 -34.63 4.23
CA PRO A 37 -7.19 -33.83 4.16
C PRO A 37 -8.42 -34.66 3.80
N GLU A 38 -9.59 -34.25 4.27
CA GLU A 38 -10.84 -34.77 3.74
C GLU A 38 -11.08 -34.20 2.33
N PRO A 39 -11.84 -34.90 1.45
CA PRO A 39 -12.18 -34.37 0.13
C PRO A 39 -12.87 -32.98 0.20
N MET A 40 -13.60 -32.71 1.29
CA MET A 40 -14.22 -31.40 1.51
C MET A 40 -13.19 -30.30 1.76
N ASP A 41 -12.09 -30.58 2.45
CA ASP A 41 -11.02 -29.61 2.71
C ASP A 41 -10.40 -29.13 1.38
N VAL A 42 -10.21 -30.07 0.44
CA VAL A 42 -9.68 -29.78 -0.91
C VAL A 42 -10.68 -28.94 -1.72
N VAL A 43 -11.98 -29.26 -1.65
CA VAL A 43 -13.04 -28.51 -2.35
C VAL A 43 -13.16 -27.08 -1.80
N VAL A 44 -13.15 -26.92 -0.48
CA VAL A 44 -13.17 -25.61 0.18
C VAL A 44 -11.90 -24.82 -0.15
N GLY A 45 -10.75 -25.49 -0.21
CA GLY A 45 -9.49 -24.86 -0.59
C GLY A 45 -9.50 -24.34 -2.04
N TRP A 46 -10.02 -25.12 -2.99
CA TRP A 46 -10.22 -24.64 -4.36
C TRP A 46 -11.19 -23.45 -4.44
N MET A 47 -12.27 -23.48 -3.66
CA MET A 47 -13.18 -22.34 -3.55
C MET A 47 -12.46 -21.10 -3.03
N LEU A 48 -11.65 -21.22 -1.97
CA LEU A 48 -10.88 -20.09 -1.44
C LEU A 48 -9.93 -19.51 -2.49
N ILE A 49 -9.17 -20.36 -3.18
CA ILE A 49 -8.22 -19.92 -4.22
C ILE A 49 -8.97 -19.19 -5.35
N ALA A 50 -10.10 -19.74 -5.81
CA ALA A 50 -10.91 -19.11 -6.85
C ALA A 50 -11.46 -17.74 -6.39
N LEU A 51 -11.93 -17.64 -5.15
CA LEU A 51 -12.41 -16.39 -4.55
C LEU A 51 -11.29 -15.35 -4.44
N VAL A 52 -10.10 -15.75 -3.98
CA VAL A 52 -8.94 -14.85 -3.85
C VAL A 52 -8.51 -14.35 -5.23
N LEU A 53 -8.47 -15.21 -6.25
CA LEU A 53 -8.15 -14.81 -7.62
C LEU A 53 -9.19 -13.84 -8.19
N GLU A 54 -10.48 -14.06 -7.95
CA GLU A 54 -11.55 -13.17 -8.38
C GLU A 54 -11.51 -11.81 -7.67
N VAL A 55 -11.22 -11.79 -6.36
CA VAL A 55 -11.00 -10.56 -5.60
C VAL A 55 -9.77 -9.81 -6.10
N ALA A 56 -8.66 -10.50 -6.33
CA ALA A 56 -7.44 -9.92 -6.89
C ALA A 56 -7.68 -9.33 -8.28
N ARG A 57 -8.47 -10.03 -9.12
CA ARG A 57 -8.88 -9.57 -10.46
C ARG A 57 -9.68 -8.27 -10.38
N ARG A 58 -10.63 -8.18 -9.45
CA ARG A 58 -11.46 -6.99 -9.25
C ARG A 58 -10.67 -5.80 -8.67
N ALA A 59 -9.69 -6.07 -7.82
CA ALA A 59 -8.90 -5.03 -7.16
C ALA A 59 -7.78 -4.47 -8.04
N THR A 60 -7.05 -5.33 -8.76
CA THR A 60 -5.81 -4.97 -9.46
C THR A 60 -5.83 -5.24 -10.97
N GLY A 61 -6.89 -5.86 -11.48
CA GLY A 61 -6.97 -6.31 -12.87
C GLY A 61 -6.36 -7.71 -13.07
N TRP A 62 -6.16 -8.10 -14.33
CA TRP A 62 -5.80 -9.49 -14.70
C TRP A 62 -4.35 -9.89 -14.43
N ILE A 63 -3.45 -8.92 -14.20
CA ILE A 63 -2.01 -9.20 -14.09
C ILE A 63 -1.72 -10.09 -12.89
N MET A 64 -2.19 -9.73 -11.70
CA MET A 64 -1.94 -10.49 -10.47
C MET A 64 -2.53 -11.92 -10.51
N PRO A 65 -3.81 -12.11 -10.88
CA PRO A 65 -4.36 -13.45 -11.04
C PRO A 65 -3.62 -14.30 -12.07
N ALA A 66 -3.22 -13.72 -13.22
CA ALA A 66 -2.52 -14.46 -14.26
C ALA A 66 -1.16 -14.99 -13.75
N VAL A 67 -0.42 -14.16 -13.02
CA VAL A 67 0.85 -14.59 -12.41
C VAL A 67 0.61 -15.69 -11.36
N ALA A 68 -0.39 -15.53 -10.49
CA ALA A 68 -0.72 -16.53 -9.48
C ALA A 68 -1.13 -17.88 -10.11
N ILE A 69 -1.96 -17.86 -11.16
CA ILE A 69 -2.35 -19.06 -11.90
C ILE A 69 -1.12 -19.72 -12.54
N ALA A 70 -0.19 -18.95 -13.11
CA ALA A 70 1.04 -19.50 -13.68
C ALA A 70 1.89 -20.23 -12.62
N PHE A 71 2.03 -19.68 -11.42
CA PHE A 71 2.74 -20.34 -10.32
C PHE A 71 1.99 -21.54 -9.74
N LEU A 72 0.66 -21.51 -9.69
CA LEU A 72 -0.14 -22.69 -9.33
C LEU A 72 0.07 -23.81 -10.37
N LEU A 73 -0.01 -23.49 -11.65
CA LEU A 73 0.25 -24.45 -12.73
C LEU A 73 1.66 -25.01 -12.68
N TYR A 74 2.66 -24.17 -12.35
CA TYR A 74 4.03 -24.62 -12.09
C TYR A 74 4.11 -25.60 -10.92
N GLY A 75 3.43 -25.31 -9.81
CA GLY A 75 3.35 -26.22 -8.66
C GLY A 75 2.77 -27.59 -9.02
N PHE A 76 1.75 -27.63 -9.89
CA PHE A 76 1.16 -28.88 -10.37
C PHE A 76 2.01 -29.61 -11.42
N HIS A 77 2.53 -28.89 -12.42
CA HIS A 77 3.13 -29.46 -13.64
C HIS A 77 4.64 -29.23 -13.73
N GLY A 78 5.32 -29.08 -12.59
CA GLY A 78 6.77 -28.90 -12.54
C GLY A 78 7.55 -30.11 -13.08
N ASP A 79 6.91 -31.26 -13.19
CA ASP A 79 7.45 -32.50 -13.75
C ASP A 79 7.69 -32.41 -15.27
N TRP A 80 6.88 -31.62 -15.98
CA TRP A 80 6.97 -31.46 -17.43
C TRP A 80 8.09 -30.52 -17.88
N LEU A 81 8.63 -29.70 -16.98
CA LEU A 81 9.64 -28.69 -17.32
C LEU A 81 11.04 -29.31 -17.46
N PRO A 82 11.94 -28.71 -18.27
CA PRO A 82 13.33 -29.15 -18.36
C PRO A 82 14.14 -28.71 -17.12
N PRO A 83 15.24 -29.42 -16.78
CA PRO A 83 16.20 -28.93 -15.79
C PRO A 83 16.71 -27.52 -16.14
N PRO A 84 16.93 -26.60 -15.18
CA PRO A 84 16.93 -26.79 -13.72
C PRO A 84 15.57 -26.62 -13.02
N TRP A 85 14.50 -26.31 -13.77
CA TRP A 85 13.18 -25.95 -13.21
C TRP A 85 12.29 -27.16 -12.89
N ARG A 86 12.78 -28.38 -13.11
CA ARG A 86 12.02 -29.62 -12.94
C ARG A 86 11.90 -29.99 -11.46
N HIS A 87 10.68 -30.28 -11.02
CA HIS A 87 10.40 -30.95 -9.73
C HIS A 87 9.30 -32.00 -9.91
N GLN A 88 8.95 -32.75 -8.86
CA GLN A 88 8.01 -33.89 -8.97
C GLN A 88 6.55 -33.49 -9.27
N GLY A 89 6.22 -32.20 -9.26
CA GLY A 89 4.83 -31.74 -9.14
C GLY A 89 4.23 -32.04 -7.76
N TYR A 90 3.07 -31.45 -7.46
CA TYR A 90 2.31 -31.72 -6.24
C TYR A 90 0.87 -32.06 -6.60
N ASP A 91 0.31 -33.09 -5.96
CA ASP A 91 -1.10 -33.42 -6.09
C ASP A 91 -2.00 -32.38 -5.41
N ALA A 92 -3.25 -32.26 -5.86
CA ALA A 92 -4.22 -31.32 -5.29
C ALA A 92 -4.46 -31.56 -3.79
N GLU A 93 -4.45 -32.82 -3.35
CA GLU A 93 -4.57 -33.21 -1.94
C GLU A 93 -3.40 -32.75 -1.07
N ARG A 94 -2.28 -32.35 -1.68
CA ARG A 94 -1.12 -31.83 -0.94
C ARG A 94 -0.97 -30.33 -1.10
N LEU A 95 -1.06 -29.82 -2.33
CA LEU A 95 -0.82 -28.40 -2.61
C LEU A 95 -1.95 -27.52 -2.08
N ILE A 96 -3.21 -27.92 -2.27
CA ILE A 96 -4.35 -27.07 -1.92
C ILE A 96 -4.46 -26.88 -0.40
N PRO A 97 -4.48 -27.93 0.43
CA PRO A 97 -4.49 -27.77 1.89
C PRO A 97 -3.28 -27.00 2.40
N HIS A 98 -2.10 -27.21 1.81
CA HIS A 98 -0.92 -26.44 2.18
C HIS A 98 -1.12 -24.93 1.95
N LEU A 99 -1.69 -24.53 0.81
CA LEU A 99 -1.95 -23.12 0.51
C LEU A 99 -3.10 -22.52 1.33
N THR A 100 -4.08 -23.31 1.77
CA THR A 100 -5.34 -22.78 2.32
C THR A 100 -5.52 -22.99 3.82
N ILE A 101 -4.93 -24.04 4.39
CA ILE A 101 -5.06 -24.41 5.82
C ILE A 101 -3.82 -23.95 6.61
N THR A 102 -2.64 -24.02 6.02
CA THR A 102 -1.40 -23.64 6.73
C THR A 102 -1.21 -22.12 6.77
N LEU A 103 -0.39 -21.66 7.72
CA LEU A 103 0.04 -20.26 7.85
C LEU A 103 1.21 -19.89 6.93
N GLU A 104 1.60 -20.77 6.01
CA GLU A 104 2.62 -20.49 4.99
C GLU A 104 2.00 -20.09 3.65
N GLY A 105 0.68 -20.30 3.48
CA GLY A 105 -0.08 -19.99 2.29
C GLY A 105 -0.85 -18.66 2.36
N ILE A 106 -2.12 -18.71 1.96
CA ILE A 106 -3.00 -17.54 1.81
C ILE A 106 -3.15 -16.78 3.13
N PHE A 107 -3.30 -17.49 4.26
CA PHE A 107 -3.42 -16.89 5.59
C PHE A 107 -2.08 -16.61 6.28
N GLY A 108 -0.98 -16.60 5.53
CA GLY A 108 0.34 -16.38 6.08
C GLY A 108 0.69 -14.93 6.38
N THR A 109 1.99 -14.66 6.42
CA THR A 109 2.57 -13.38 6.86
C THR A 109 2.01 -12.16 6.13
N ALA A 110 1.64 -12.28 4.85
CA ALA A 110 1.05 -11.20 4.08
C ALA A 110 -0.30 -10.74 4.63
N VAL A 111 -1.17 -11.69 5.01
CA VAL A 111 -2.48 -11.39 5.63
C VAL A 111 -2.29 -10.90 7.06
N ASP A 112 -1.38 -11.50 7.82
CA ASP A 112 -1.05 -11.07 9.19
C ASP A 112 -0.59 -9.60 9.25
N VAL A 113 0.41 -9.23 8.44
CA VAL A 113 0.91 -7.84 8.37
C VAL A 113 -0.19 -6.89 7.91
N SER A 114 -1.05 -7.31 6.97
CA SER A 114 -2.16 -6.50 6.48
C SER A 114 -3.22 -6.26 7.57
N ALA A 115 -3.61 -7.30 8.31
CA ALA A 115 -4.62 -7.22 9.36
C ALA A 115 -4.12 -6.43 10.58
N SER A 116 -2.85 -6.62 10.96
CA SER A 116 -2.27 -6.02 12.17
C SER A 116 -1.84 -4.56 11.96
N LEU A 117 -1.34 -4.20 10.77
CA LEU A 117 -0.86 -2.84 10.50
C LEU A 117 -1.78 -2.07 9.57
N ILE A 118 -2.01 -2.57 8.35
CA ILE A 118 -2.66 -1.78 7.29
C ILE A 118 -4.10 -1.45 7.65
N VAL A 119 -4.87 -2.43 8.13
CA VAL A 119 -6.28 -2.23 8.51
C VAL A 119 -6.39 -1.24 9.68
N LEU A 120 -5.58 -1.41 10.73
CA LEU A 120 -5.59 -0.50 11.88
C LEU A 120 -5.26 0.95 11.48
N PHE A 121 -4.20 1.15 10.67
CA PHE A 121 -3.85 2.48 10.18
C PHE A 121 -4.92 3.07 9.26
N THR A 122 -5.58 2.25 8.44
CA THR A 122 -6.66 2.71 7.56
C THR A 122 -7.87 3.16 8.38
N ILE A 123 -8.25 2.39 9.41
CA ILE A 123 -9.35 2.76 10.32
C ILE A 123 -8.99 4.04 11.07
N TYR A 124 -7.77 4.13 11.63
CA TYR A 124 -7.34 5.32 12.34
C TYR A 124 -7.27 6.56 11.42
N GLY A 125 -6.76 6.38 10.20
CA GLY A 125 -6.73 7.43 9.17
C GLY A 125 -8.14 7.90 8.80
N ALA A 126 -9.08 6.98 8.63
CA ALA A 126 -10.49 7.30 8.38
C ALA A 126 -11.12 8.05 9.56
N ILE A 127 -10.82 7.66 10.81
CA ILE A 127 -11.28 8.37 12.01
C ILE A 127 -10.68 9.78 12.10
N LEU A 128 -9.38 9.95 11.83
CA LEU A 128 -8.73 11.27 11.81
C LEU A 128 -9.32 12.17 10.72
N GLN A 129 -9.64 11.60 9.56
CA GLN A 129 -10.28 12.35 8.48
C GLN A 129 -11.71 12.73 8.85
N ALA A 130 -12.49 11.80 9.42
CA ALA A 130 -13.87 12.05 9.85
C ALA A 130 -13.98 13.00 11.04
N SER A 131 -13.01 12.99 11.96
CA SER A 131 -12.96 13.90 13.11
C SER A 131 -12.51 15.32 12.74
N GLY A 132 -12.04 15.54 11.51
CA GLY A 132 -11.52 16.83 11.08
C GLY A 132 -10.15 17.16 11.66
N ALA A 133 -9.41 16.18 12.20
CA ALA A 133 -8.07 16.39 12.73
C ALA A 133 -7.11 16.94 11.66
N GLY A 134 -7.28 16.55 10.38
CA GLY A 134 -6.53 17.14 9.27
C GLY A 134 -6.73 18.66 9.17
N LYS A 135 -7.99 19.11 9.24
CA LYS A 135 -8.32 20.53 9.29
C LYS A 135 -7.78 21.21 10.55
N PHE A 136 -7.84 20.54 11.71
CA PHE A 136 -7.26 21.07 12.95
C PHE A 136 -5.77 21.39 12.81
N PHE A 137 -4.96 20.52 12.21
CA PHE A 137 -3.54 20.79 12.02
C PHE A 137 -3.28 21.94 11.04
N VAL A 138 -4.11 22.07 10.00
CA VAL A 138 -4.05 23.20 9.06
C VAL A 138 -4.42 24.51 9.76
N ASP A 139 -5.53 24.54 10.49
CA ASP A 139 -6.00 25.69 11.25
C ASP A 139 -5.00 26.08 12.37
N PHE A 140 -4.37 25.09 13.01
CA PHE A 140 -3.32 25.31 14.01
C PHE A 140 -2.05 25.92 13.38
N SER A 141 -1.60 25.39 12.24
CA SER A 141 -0.47 25.97 11.49
C SER A 141 -0.78 27.41 11.06
N PHE A 142 -2.02 27.65 10.63
CA PHE A 142 -2.49 28.98 10.27
C PHE A 142 -2.50 29.93 11.48
N ALA A 143 -2.95 29.46 12.64
CA ALA A 143 -2.91 30.23 13.89
C ALA A 143 -1.47 30.59 14.29
N LEU A 144 -0.50 29.66 14.16
CA LEU A 144 0.92 29.93 14.42
C LEU A 144 1.50 31.01 13.49
N THR A 145 1.02 31.10 12.24
CA THR A 145 1.42 32.17 11.30
C THR A 145 0.69 33.50 11.54
N GLY A 146 -0.07 33.62 12.62
CA GLY A 146 -0.85 34.81 12.96
C GLY A 146 -2.09 34.98 12.07
N GLY A 147 -2.62 33.89 11.52
CA GLY A 147 -3.77 33.89 10.63
C GLY A 147 -3.53 34.58 9.28
N LYS A 148 -2.25 34.73 8.88
CA LYS A 148 -1.89 35.37 7.62
C LYS A 148 -1.80 34.32 6.52
N PRO A 149 -2.47 34.52 5.37
CA PRO A 149 -2.28 33.62 4.25
C PRO A 149 -0.83 33.67 3.76
N VAL A 150 -0.36 32.59 3.14
CA VAL A 150 1.03 32.40 2.68
C VAL A 150 1.15 32.57 1.16
N ASP A 151 2.34 32.96 0.69
CA ASP A 151 2.61 33.18 -0.74
C ASP A 151 2.77 31.84 -1.49
N VAL A 152 3.37 30.84 -0.83
CA VAL A 152 3.68 29.54 -1.39
C VAL A 152 3.33 28.44 -0.39
N VAL A 153 2.65 27.39 -0.87
CA VAL A 153 2.47 26.13 -0.13
C VAL A 153 3.18 25.02 -0.89
N LEU A 154 3.93 24.19 -0.16
CA LEU A 154 4.59 23.01 -0.70
C LEU A 154 3.81 21.76 -0.24
N GLU A 155 3.23 21.05 -1.20
CA GLU A 155 2.62 19.74 -0.99
C GLU A 155 3.69 18.67 -1.24
N ALA A 156 4.02 17.91 -0.21
CA ALA A 156 5.04 16.86 -0.26
C ALA A 156 4.56 15.55 0.38
N THR A 157 3.25 15.38 0.55
CA THR A 157 2.63 14.24 1.25
C THR A 157 2.09 13.18 0.31
N GLY A 158 1.74 13.54 -0.94
CA GLY A 158 1.09 12.65 -1.90
C GLY A 158 -0.38 12.33 -1.55
N HIS A 159 -0.98 13.06 -0.61
CA HIS A 159 -2.34 12.87 -0.14
C HIS A 159 -3.29 13.90 -0.79
N PRO A 160 -4.22 13.51 -1.69
CA PRO A 160 -5.00 14.48 -2.47
C PRO A 160 -5.73 15.57 -1.65
N PRO A 161 -6.36 15.27 -0.50
CA PRO A 161 -7.00 16.28 0.34
C PRO A 161 -6.08 17.43 0.80
N SER A 162 -4.76 17.20 0.91
CA SER A 162 -3.82 18.25 1.32
C SER A 162 -3.78 19.42 0.32
N ILE A 163 -4.05 19.16 -0.96
CA ILE A 163 -4.13 20.19 -2.00
C ILE A 163 -5.35 21.08 -1.80
N THR A 164 -6.51 20.50 -1.52
CA THR A 164 -7.73 21.27 -1.25
C THR A 164 -7.64 22.05 0.05
N ASP A 165 -7.04 21.45 1.07
CA ASP A 165 -6.86 22.06 2.40
C ASP A 165 -5.82 23.20 2.36
N ALA A 166 -4.93 23.20 1.37
CA ALA A 166 -3.97 24.28 1.14
C ALA A 166 -4.58 25.54 0.49
N LEU A 167 -5.71 25.44 -0.20
CA LEU A 167 -6.27 26.58 -0.93
C LEU A 167 -6.70 27.75 -0.01
N PRO A 168 -7.35 27.53 1.15
CA PRO A 168 -7.74 28.62 2.04
C PRO A 168 -6.56 29.36 2.68
N VAL A 169 -5.41 28.69 2.82
CA VAL A 169 -4.22 29.29 3.44
C VAL A 169 -3.38 30.08 2.44
N LEU A 170 -3.61 29.96 1.14
CA LEU A 170 -2.91 30.74 0.13
C LEU A 170 -3.45 32.18 0.05
N LYS A 171 -2.54 33.14 -0.13
CA LYS A 171 -2.91 34.50 -0.54
C LYS A 171 -3.51 34.48 -1.94
N ARG A 172 -4.22 35.56 -2.29
CA ARG A 172 -4.56 35.83 -3.69
C ARG A 172 -3.27 35.79 -4.53
N GLU A 173 -3.33 35.13 -5.68
CA GLU A 173 -2.20 34.88 -6.59
C GLU A 173 -1.12 33.93 -6.06
N GLY A 174 -1.36 33.31 -4.90
CA GLY A 174 -0.46 32.35 -4.28
C GLY A 174 -0.24 31.08 -5.10
N VAL A 175 0.90 30.43 -4.83
CA VAL A 175 1.37 29.26 -5.58
C VAL A 175 1.33 28.00 -4.73
N LEU A 176 0.60 26.98 -5.18
CA LEU A 176 0.67 25.63 -4.64
C LEU A 176 1.64 24.80 -5.49
N VAL A 177 2.74 24.35 -4.89
CA VAL A 177 3.72 23.46 -5.53
C VAL A 177 3.47 22.03 -5.08
N VAL A 178 3.15 21.14 -6.02
CA VAL A 178 2.92 19.72 -5.78
C VAL A 178 4.18 18.93 -6.11
N ALA A 179 4.82 18.42 -5.08
CA ALA A 179 5.99 17.56 -5.17
C ALA A 179 5.66 16.09 -4.82
N GLY A 180 4.57 15.83 -4.10
CA GLY A 180 4.13 14.48 -3.74
C GLY A 180 3.61 13.67 -4.93
N ILE A 181 3.91 12.37 -4.95
CA ILE A 181 3.34 11.42 -5.93
C ILE A 181 1.99 10.94 -5.39
N HIS A 182 0.93 11.14 -6.17
CA HIS A 182 -0.44 10.84 -5.75
C HIS A 182 -0.96 9.57 -6.42
N ALA A 183 -1.53 8.66 -5.63
CA ALA A 183 -2.09 7.39 -6.11
C ALA A 183 -3.54 7.50 -6.61
N ALA A 184 -4.20 8.64 -6.38
CA ALA A 184 -5.62 8.87 -6.70
C ALA A 184 -5.85 10.27 -7.27
N PRO A 185 -6.87 10.46 -8.12
CA PRO A 185 -7.23 11.77 -8.66
C PRO A 185 -7.80 12.69 -7.57
N LEU A 186 -7.70 14.00 -7.84
CA LEU A 186 -8.19 15.09 -6.98
C LEU A 186 -9.38 15.79 -7.63
N SER A 187 -10.34 16.25 -6.81
CA SER A 187 -11.35 17.24 -7.20
C SER A 187 -10.93 18.63 -6.70
N LEU A 188 -10.91 19.63 -7.60
CA LEU A 188 -10.47 20.99 -7.29
C LEU A 188 -11.66 21.97 -7.30
N PRO A 189 -11.88 22.78 -6.24
CA PRO A 189 -12.95 23.77 -6.21
C PRO A 189 -12.60 24.99 -7.09
N LEU A 190 -12.90 24.89 -8.40
CA LEU A 190 -12.49 25.85 -9.42
C LEU A 190 -12.98 27.29 -9.16
N THR A 191 -14.16 27.47 -8.57
CA THR A 191 -14.69 28.81 -8.27
C THR A 191 -13.78 29.59 -7.32
N VAL A 192 -13.30 28.94 -6.26
CA VAL A 192 -12.38 29.57 -5.29
C VAL A 192 -11.01 29.76 -5.93
N PHE A 193 -10.53 28.74 -6.65
CA PHE A 193 -9.25 28.76 -7.34
C PHE A 193 -9.13 29.95 -8.31
N VAL A 194 -10.13 30.15 -9.16
CA VAL A 194 -10.17 31.26 -10.14
C VAL A 194 -10.35 32.60 -9.45
N ARG A 195 -11.27 32.72 -8.48
CA ARG A 195 -11.52 33.99 -7.77
C ARG A 195 -10.28 34.51 -7.05
N ASN A 196 -9.45 33.61 -6.54
CA ASN A 196 -8.20 33.95 -5.87
C ASN A 196 -6.99 33.95 -6.80
N ARG A 197 -7.15 33.61 -8.08
CA ARG A 197 -6.04 33.55 -9.08
C ARG A 197 -4.90 32.63 -8.64
N HIS A 198 -5.22 31.55 -7.94
CA HIS A 198 -4.20 30.60 -7.47
C HIS A 198 -3.49 29.91 -8.64
N GLN A 199 -2.24 29.51 -8.41
CA GLN A 199 -1.45 28.74 -9.35
C GLN A 199 -1.18 27.35 -8.79
N LEU A 200 -1.26 26.33 -9.64
CA LEU A 200 -0.86 24.96 -9.33
C LEU A 200 0.37 24.62 -10.16
N ARG A 201 1.47 24.24 -9.52
CA ARG A 201 2.74 23.90 -10.17
C ARG A 201 3.19 22.52 -9.74
N ALA A 202 3.57 21.68 -10.69
CA ALA A 202 4.21 20.40 -10.38
C ALA A 202 5.72 20.58 -10.20
N SER A 203 6.32 19.79 -9.31
CA SER A 203 7.77 19.68 -9.14
C SER A 203 8.16 18.20 -9.10
N HIS A 204 9.03 17.77 -10.00
CA HIS A 204 9.51 16.39 -10.03
C HIS A 204 11.00 16.35 -10.36
N GLY A 205 11.77 15.72 -9.48
CA GLY A 205 13.23 15.64 -9.61
C GLY A 205 13.91 17.01 -9.51
N SER A 206 15.15 17.09 -10.01
CA SER A 206 15.93 18.32 -10.07
C SER A 206 16.76 18.35 -11.34
N GLU A 207 16.94 19.54 -11.91
CA GLU A 207 17.84 19.72 -13.06
C GLU A 207 19.31 19.59 -12.64
N PRO A 208 20.20 19.09 -13.51
CA PRO A 208 21.64 19.00 -13.21
C PRO A 208 22.26 20.33 -12.78
N ARG A 209 21.79 21.45 -13.35
CA ARG A 209 22.25 22.80 -12.99
C ARG A 209 21.91 23.20 -11.55
N THR A 210 20.87 22.61 -10.98
CA THR A 210 20.48 22.84 -9.59
C THR A 210 21.40 22.10 -8.62
N TRP A 211 22.06 21.03 -9.06
CA TRP A 211 22.90 20.19 -8.19
C TRP A 211 24.11 20.96 -7.69
N GLU A 212 24.79 21.71 -8.55
CA GLU A 212 25.95 22.52 -8.15
C GLU A 212 25.58 23.50 -7.04
N ARG A 213 24.42 24.15 -7.16
CA ARG A 213 23.92 25.11 -6.18
C ARG A 213 23.51 24.43 -4.86
N VAL A 214 22.88 23.26 -4.93
CA VAL A 214 22.50 22.48 -3.74
C VAL A 214 23.75 21.96 -3.03
N ILE A 215 24.72 21.40 -3.75
CA ILE A 215 25.99 20.93 -3.19
C ILE A 215 26.73 22.08 -2.51
N ALA A 216 26.80 23.25 -3.16
CA ALA A 216 27.40 24.45 -2.57
C ALA A 216 26.67 24.91 -1.30
N LEU A 217 25.34 24.80 -1.25
CA LEU A 217 24.54 25.10 -0.06
C LEU A 217 24.81 24.10 1.08
N LEU A 218 24.79 22.80 0.78
CA LEU A 218 25.09 21.74 1.75
C LEU A 218 26.50 21.88 2.32
N ALA A 219 27.47 22.28 1.50
CA ALA A 219 28.85 22.50 1.93
C ALA A 219 29.02 23.73 2.84
N ARG A 220 28.14 24.74 2.72
CA ARG A 220 28.17 25.95 3.58
C ARG A 220 27.65 25.67 4.98
N GLU A 221 26.60 24.86 5.10
CA GLU A 221 25.93 24.58 6.37
C GLU A 221 25.73 23.07 6.61
N PRO A 222 26.82 22.27 6.63
CA PRO A 222 26.71 20.81 6.67
C PRO A 222 25.97 20.31 7.91
N GLU A 223 26.15 20.97 9.05
CA GLU A 223 25.50 20.60 10.31
C GLU A 223 23.98 20.83 10.29
N ALA A 224 23.48 21.77 9.50
CA ALA A 224 22.03 22.00 9.36
C ALA A 224 21.33 20.84 8.62
N TYR A 225 22.04 20.21 7.68
CA TYR A 225 21.48 19.14 6.84
C TYR A 225 21.86 17.73 7.32
N ARG A 226 22.89 17.61 8.16
CA ARG A 226 23.34 16.34 8.73
C ARG A 226 22.22 15.52 9.41
N PRO A 227 21.26 16.11 10.15
CA PRO A 227 20.15 15.38 10.77
C PRO A 227 19.17 14.75 9.78
N MET A 228 19.16 15.17 8.51
CA MET A 228 18.30 14.57 7.49
C MET A 228 18.63 13.08 7.27
N ILE A 229 19.89 12.70 7.44
CA ILE A 229 20.35 11.30 7.39
C ILE A 229 20.32 10.75 8.80
N THR A 230 19.28 9.97 9.12
CA THR A 230 19.14 9.41 10.47
C THR A 230 19.95 8.13 10.64
N HIS A 231 20.16 7.34 9.58
CA HIS A 231 20.89 6.08 9.66
C HIS A 231 21.88 5.92 8.51
N ARG A 232 23.03 5.32 8.83
CA ARG A 232 24.04 4.89 7.87
C ARG A 232 24.36 3.43 8.15
N LEU A 233 24.16 2.56 7.17
CA LEU A 233 24.39 1.13 7.29
C LEU A 233 25.30 0.65 6.17
N PRO A 234 26.11 -0.40 6.38
CA PRO A 234 26.82 -1.06 5.29
C PRO A 234 25.83 -1.74 4.32
N LEU A 235 26.22 -1.91 3.06
CA LEU A 235 25.35 -2.42 1.99
C LEU A 235 24.82 -3.84 2.26
N ASP A 236 25.61 -4.69 2.92
CA ASP A 236 25.23 -6.04 3.35
C ASP A 236 24.04 -6.05 4.33
N ARG A 237 23.82 -4.94 5.07
CA ARG A 237 22.68 -4.71 5.96
C ARG A 237 21.54 -3.93 5.29
N GLY A 238 21.46 -3.95 3.96
CA GLY A 238 20.42 -3.27 3.20
C GLY A 238 18.99 -3.63 3.62
N LEU A 239 18.72 -4.90 3.90
CA LEU A 239 17.39 -5.38 4.34
C LEU A 239 16.94 -4.73 5.65
N GLU A 240 17.85 -4.57 6.61
CA GLU A 240 17.57 -3.83 7.84
C GLU A 240 17.28 -2.36 7.57
N GLY A 241 18.00 -1.75 6.62
CA GLY A 241 17.72 -0.40 6.17
C GLY A 241 16.30 -0.24 5.62
N PHE A 242 15.82 -1.20 4.84
CA PHE A 242 14.44 -1.23 4.35
C PHE A 242 13.43 -1.41 5.48
N GLU A 243 13.72 -2.26 6.46
CA GLU A 243 12.85 -2.44 7.63
C GLU A 243 12.75 -1.16 8.48
N LEU A 244 13.87 -0.47 8.73
CA LEU A 244 13.86 0.82 9.44
C LEU A 244 13.01 1.88 8.71
N ALA A 245 13.08 1.91 7.38
CA ALA A 245 12.23 2.79 6.58
C ALA A 245 10.75 2.39 6.63
N ARG A 246 10.46 1.08 6.51
CA ARG A 246 9.10 0.52 6.56
C ARG A 246 8.41 0.79 7.90
N GLN A 247 9.16 0.68 9.00
CA GLN A 247 8.69 0.93 10.37
C GLN A 247 8.66 2.42 10.73
N ARG A 248 9.06 3.32 9.81
CA ARG A 248 9.18 4.77 10.03
C ARG A 248 10.13 5.13 11.19
N ALA A 249 11.06 4.24 11.52
CA ALA A 249 12.12 4.48 12.50
C ALA A 249 13.25 5.34 11.92
N ALA A 250 13.32 5.47 10.59
CA ALA A 250 14.26 6.32 9.89
C ALA A 250 13.57 7.39 9.03
N SER A 251 14.13 8.61 9.03
CA SER A 251 13.79 9.65 8.04
C SER A 251 14.52 9.40 6.72
N LYS A 252 15.81 9.08 6.78
CA LYS A 252 16.62 8.68 5.63
C LYS A 252 17.70 7.70 6.04
N VAL A 253 17.76 6.57 5.34
CA VAL A 253 18.83 5.57 5.45
C VAL A 253 19.77 5.75 4.26
N ILE A 254 21.08 5.78 4.52
CA ILE A 254 22.13 5.69 3.50
C ILE A 254 22.82 4.34 3.65
N LEU A 255 22.94 3.62 2.53
CA LEU A 255 23.75 2.41 2.43
C LEU A 255 25.16 2.79 1.94
N ILE A 256 26.17 2.33 2.66
CA ILE A 256 27.58 2.56 2.37
C ILE A 256 28.13 1.28 1.73
N PRO A 257 28.72 1.35 0.52
CA PRO A 257 29.34 0.21 -0.15
C PRO A 257 30.43 -0.46 0.69
#